data_AF-A0A7V2W3A2-F1
#
_entry.id   AF-A0A7V2W3A2-F1
#
_cell.length_a   1.000
_cell.length_b   1.000
_cell.length_c   1.000
_cell.angle_alpha   90.00
_cell.angle_beta   90.00
_cell.angle_gamma   90.00
#
_symmetry.space_group_name_H-M   'P 1'
#
loop_
_entity.id
_entity.type
_entity.pdbx_description
1 polymer ?
#
loop_
_entity_poly.entity_id
_entity_poly.type
_entity_poly.pdbx_seq_one_letter_code
_entity_poly.pdbx_strand_id
1 'polypeptide(L)'
;MTTSSWWDSSATFKRCTLEKVSFVILNQVDLILTLVAMHLGFAELNPFVSFLLEVPALLVVVKGILPLLIAWLIPGRLLWPSIALLFGVGVWNLKELIAYLL
;
A
#
# COMPACT_ATOMS: atom_id res chain seq x y z
N MET A 1 29.59 18.55 -11.82
CA MET A 1 28.63 18.14 -10.78
C MET A 1 27.22 18.27 -11.35
N THR A 2 26.60 17.16 -11.75
CA THR A 2 25.25 17.11 -12.33
C THR A 2 24.37 16.27 -11.41
N THR A 3 23.81 16.88 -10.37
CA THR A 3 23.04 16.18 -9.32
C THR A 3 21.51 16.21 -9.52
N SER A 4 20.98 16.69 -10.66
CA SER A 4 19.54 16.93 -10.79
C SER A 4 18.69 15.82 -11.42
N SER A 5 19.23 14.71 -11.96
CA SER A 5 18.38 13.80 -12.76
C SER A 5 17.45 12.88 -11.96
N TRP A 6 17.67 12.71 -10.66
CA TRP A 6 16.96 11.71 -9.84
C TRP A 6 15.67 12.25 -9.24
N TRP A 7 15.65 13.55 -8.93
CA TRP A 7 14.52 14.23 -8.32
C TRP A 7 13.53 14.79 -9.34
N ASP A 8 13.89 14.83 -10.63
CA ASP A 8 13.03 15.31 -11.72
C ASP A 8 11.70 14.55 -11.88
N SER A 9 11.57 13.36 -11.27
CA SER A 9 10.31 12.58 -11.26
C SER A 9 9.50 12.75 -9.97
N SER A 10 9.99 13.56 -9.03
CA SER A 10 9.29 13.92 -7.80
C SER A 10 8.25 14.99 -8.11
N ALA A 11 7.09 14.95 -7.46
CA ALA A 11 5.98 15.89 -7.67
C ALA A 11 5.38 15.94 -9.09
N THR A 12 5.86 15.11 -10.02
CA THR A 12 5.34 14.99 -11.39
C THR A 12 4.92 13.54 -11.64
N PHE A 13 3.65 13.32 -12.01
CA PHE A 13 3.11 11.97 -12.27
C PHE A 13 3.44 11.45 -13.69
N LYS A 14 4.06 12.27 -14.55
CA LYS A 14 4.34 11.98 -15.97
C LYS A 14 5.58 11.09 -16.21
N ARG A 15 6.54 11.06 -15.28
CA ARG A 15 7.69 10.12 -15.32
C ARG A 15 7.45 9.03 -14.27
N CYS A 16 7.66 7.77 -14.66
CA CYS A 16 7.38 6.59 -13.85
C CYS A 16 5.90 6.47 -13.40
N THR A 17 4.97 6.76 -14.32
CA THR A 17 3.52 6.65 -14.06
C THR A 17 3.13 5.22 -13.72
N LEU A 18 3.70 4.22 -14.42
CA LEU A 18 3.37 2.81 -14.19
C LEU A 18 3.72 2.38 -12.76
N GLU A 19 4.91 2.72 -12.28
CA GLU A 19 5.36 2.36 -10.93
C GLU A 19 4.50 3.03 -9.85
N LYS A 20 4.19 4.32 -10.02
CA LYS A 20 3.33 5.06 -9.09
C LYS A 20 1.90 4.49 -9.08
N VAL A 21 1.34 4.19 -10.25
CA VAL A 21 0.01 3.59 -10.38
C VAL A 21 -0.02 2.19 -9.78
N SER A 22 0.97 1.33 -10.09
CA SER A 22 1.06 -0.02 -9.51
C SER A 22 1.16 0.04 -7.99
N PHE A 23 1.98 0.93 -7.44
CA PHE A 23 2.08 1.12 -5.99
C PHE A 23 0.73 1.54 -5.36
N VAL A 24 0.03 2.50 -5.98
CA VAL A 24 -1.28 2.95 -5.48
C VAL A 24 -2.31 1.82 -5.57
N ILE A 25 -2.39 1.11 -6.71
CA ILE A 25 -3.31 -0.03 -6.88
C ILE A 25 -3.05 -1.11 -5.85
N LEU A 26 -1.79 -1.49 -5.61
CA LEU A 26 -1.45 -2.51 -4.62
C LEU A 26 -1.86 -2.10 -3.21
N ASN A 27 -1.68 -0.83 -2.82
CA ASN A 27 -2.18 -0.34 -1.53
C ASN A 27 -3.72 -0.35 -1.45
N GLN A 28 -4.42 -0.02 -2.53
CA GLN A 28 -5.89 -0.09 -2.55
C GLN A 28 -6.39 -1.53 -2.43
N VAL A 29 -5.72 -2.48 -3.09
CA VAL A 29 -6.02 -3.91 -2.96
C VAL A 29 -5.77 -4.38 -1.53
N ASP A 30 -4.65 -4.00 -0.90
CA ASP A 30 -4.38 -4.32 0.51
C ASP A 30 -5.43 -3.75 1.46
N LEU A 31 -5.85 -2.50 1.24
CA LEU A 31 -6.92 -1.86 1.99
C LEU A 31 -8.24 -2.64 1.87
N ILE A 32 -8.62 -3.02 0.65
CA ILE A 32 -9.84 -3.81 0.42
C ILE A 32 -9.75 -5.18 1.11
N LEU A 33 -8.63 -5.89 0.97
CA LEU A 33 -8.42 -7.17 1.65
C LEU A 33 -8.51 -7.03 3.16
N THR A 34 -7.95 -5.95 3.72
CA THR A 34 -8.03 -5.66 5.16
C THR A 34 -9.47 -5.44 5.59
N LEU A 35 -10.24 -4.63 4.84
CA LEU A 35 -11.65 -4.37 5.14
C LEU A 35 -12.52 -5.63 5.04
N VAL A 36 -12.26 -6.49 4.05
CA VAL A 36 -12.96 -7.78 3.91
C VAL A 36 -12.61 -8.71 5.07
N ALA A 37 -11.32 -8.82 5.42
CA ALA A 37 -10.90 -9.62 6.56
C ALA A 37 -11.54 -9.14 7.87
N MET A 38 -11.56 -7.82 8.12
CA MET A 38 -12.27 -7.24 9.26
C MET A 38 -13.77 -7.58 9.26
N HIS A 39 -14.42 -7.48 8.10
CA HIS A 39 -15.85 -7.80 7.96
C HIS A 39 -16.14 -9.28 8.27
N LEU A 40 -15.22 -10.18 7.92
CA LEU A 40 -15.29 -11.61 8.24
C LEU A 40 -14.90 -11.93 9.70
N GLY A 41 -14.55 -10.92 10.51
CA GLY A 41 -14.24 -11.09 11.93
C GLY A 41 -12.78 -11.48 12.21
N PHE A 42 -11.86 -11.34 11.24
CA PHE A 42 -10.44 -11.54 11.50
C PHE A 42 -9.92 -10.46 12.44
N ALA A 43 -9.32 -10.90 13.54
CA ALA A 43 -8.55 -10.04 14.43
C ALA A 43 -7.12 -9.91 13.89
N GLU A 44 -6.62 -8.67 13.77
CA GLU A 44 -5.19 -8.42 13.56
C GLU A 44 -4.41 -9.00 14.74
N LEU A 45 -3.58 -10.01 14.48
CA LEU A 45 -2.67 -10.59 15.46
C LEU A 45 -1.59 -9.60 15.92
N ASN A 46 -1.37 -8.53 15.14
CA ASN A 46 -0.35 -7.54 15.44
C ASN A 46 -0.93 -6.44 16.37
N PRO A 47 -0.51 -6.37 17.65
CA PRO A 47 -1.03 -5.39 18.60
C PRO A 47 -0.69 -3.93 18.22
N PHE A 48 0.29 -3.71 17.34
CA PHE A 48 0.59 -2.37 16.81
C PHE A 48 -0.31 -1.95 15.65
N VAL A 49 -1.02 -2.89 15.03
CA VAL A 49 -1.91 -2.63 13.89
C VAL A 49 -3.38 -2.80 14.29
N SER A 50 -3.67 -3.52 15.39
CA SER A 50 -5.02 -3.64 15.93
C SER A 50 -5.67 -2.27 16.22
N PHE A 51 -4.92 -1.30 16.73
CA PHE A 51 -5.44 0.05 16.99
C PHE A 51 -5.85 0.79 15.70
N LEU A 52 -5.21 0.49 14.57
CA LEU A 52 -5.59 1.04 13.26
C LEU A 52 -6.97 0.52 12.84
N LEU A 53 -7.30 -0.73 13.19
CA LEU A 53 -8.62 -1.32 12.90
C LEU A 53 -9.74 -0.75 13.79
N GLU A 54 -9.42 -0.38 15.03
CA GLU A 54 -10.39 0.22 15.97
C GLU A 54 -10.89 1.59 15.50
N VAL A 55 -10.09 2.29 14.68
CA VAL A 55 -10.42 3.60 14.13
C VAL A 55 -10.44 3.54 12.60
N PRO A 56 -11.62 3.27 11.97
CA PRO A 56 -11.74 3.11 10.53
C PRO A 56 -11.21 4.32 9.73
N ALA A 57 -11.38 5.53 10.27
CA ALA A 57 -10.84 6.74 9.64
C ALA A 57 -9.31 6.72 9.57
N LEU A 58 -8.64 6.23 10.62
CA LEU A 58 -7.18 6.16 10.66
C LEU A 58 -6.66 5.11 9.68
N LEU A 59 -7.36 3.98 9.56
CA LEU A 59 -7.05 2.94 8.57
C LEU A 59 -7.09 3.49 7.13
N VAL A 60 -8.11 4.28 6.79
CA VAL A 60 -8.21 4.92 5.47
C VAL A 60 -7.10 5.96 5.26
N VAL A 61 -6.74 6.72 6.29
CA VAL A 61 -5.63 7.69 6.20
C VAL A 61 -4.30 6.97 5.95
N VAL A 62 -4.01 5.92 6.71
CA VAL A 62 -2.71 5.22 6.69
C VAL A 62 -2.56 4.31 5.48
N LYS A 63 -3.60 3.57 5.08
CA LYS A 63 -3.55 2.65 3.93
C LYS A 63 -4.08 3.26 2.62
N GLY A 64 -4.69 4.44 2.67
CA GLY A 64 -5.21 5.14 1.48
C GLY A 64 -4.46 6.44 1.17
N ILE A 65 -4.60 7.44 2.05
CA ILE A 65 -4.11 8.81 1.79
C ILE A 65 -2.58 8.86 1.81
N LEU A 66 -1.94 8.24 2.80
CA LEU A 66 -0.48 8.21 2.92
C LEU A 66 0.20 7.59 1.68
N PRO A 67 -0.21 6.42 1.19
CA PRO A 67 0.33 5.85 -0.05
C PRO A 67 0.19 6.76 -1.27
N LEU A 68 -0.93 7.48 -1.39
CA LEU A 68 -1.12 8.48 -2.46
C LEU A 68 -0.09 9.62 -2.36
N LEU A 69 0.13 10.15 -1.15
CA LEU A 69 1.15 11.19 -0.92
C LEU A 69 2.56 10.67 -1.18
N ILE A 70 2.87 9.44 -0.76
CA ILE A 70 4.15 8.78 -1.00
C ILE A 70 4.40 8.59 -2.50
N ALA A 71 3.41 8.09 -3.24
CA ALA A 71 3.50 7.93 -4.69
C ALA A 71 3.72 9.27 -5.41
N TRP A 72 3.15 10.36 -4.88
CA TRP A 72 3.33 11.69 -5.43
C TRP A 72 4.75 12.22 -5.19
N LEU A 73 5.24 12.11 -3.95
CA LEU A 73 6.47 12.76 -3.49
C LEU A 73 7.74 11.99 -3.91
N ILE A 74 7.67 10.66 -3.97
CA ILE A 74 8.84 9.80 -4.18
C ILE A 74 9.06 9.51 -5.69
N PRO A 75 10.32 9.49 -6.18
CA PRO A 75 10.65 9.04 -7.54
C PRO A 75 10.26 7.56 -7.73
N GLY A 76 9.60 7.22 -8.85
CA GLY A 76 9.03 5.87 -9.04
C GLY A 76 10.03 4.71 -8.93
N ARG A 77 11.32 4.92 -9.24
CA ARG A 77 12.36 3.90 -9.04
C ARG A 77 12.57 3.48 -7.58
N LEU A 78 12.35 4.38 -6.62
CA LEU A 78 12.45 4.09 -5.19
C LEU A 78 11.21 3.37 -4.66
N LEU A 79 10.13 3.29 -5.44
CA LEU A 79 8.90 2.57 -5.06
C LEU A 79 9.02 1.06 -5.29
N TRP A 80 9.95 0.59 -6.13
CA TRP A 80 10.16 -0.83 -6.44
C TRP A 80 10.26 -1.77 -5.22
N PRO A 81 11.11 -1.50 -4.21
CA PRO A 81 11.18 -2.35 -3.02
C PRO A 81 9.83 -2.41 -2.28
N SER A 82 9.15 -1.27 -2.17
CA SER A 82 7.83 -1.20 -1.51
C SER A 82 6.76 -1.94 -2.31
N ILE A 83 6.77 -1.84 -3.65
CA ILE A 83 5.87 -2.57 -4.55
C ILE A 83 6.06 -4.08 -4.38
N ALA A 84 7.30 -4.55 -4.36
CA ALA A 84 7.61 -5.98 -4.20
C ALA A 84 7.13 -6.50 -2.84
N LEU A 85 7.36 -5.75 -1.76
CA LEU A 85 6.87 -6.10 -0.43
C LEU A 85 5.35 -6.10 -0.35
N LEU A 86 4.68 -5.06 -0.85
CA LEU A 86 3.21 -4.97 -0.88
C LEU A 86 2.60 -6.11 -1.69
N PHE A 87 3.21 -6.47 -2.81
CA PHE A 87 2.74 -7.60 -3.61
C PHE A 87 2.87 -8.92 -2.85
N GLY A 88 4.02 -9.18 -2.21
CA GLY A 88 4.23 -10.38 -1.41
C GLY A 88 3.25 -10.50 -0.24
N VAL A 89 3.06 -9.41 0.52
CA VAL A 89 2.10 -9.34 1.62
C VAL A 89 0.66 -9.50 1.10
N GLY A 90 0.31 -8.85 0.00
CA GLY A 90 -1.02 -8.95 -0.61
C GLY A 90 -1.35 -10.37 -1.06
N VAL A 91 -0.40 -11.07 -1.70
CA VAL A 91 -0.57 -12.49 -2.08
C VAL A 91 -0.73 -13.37 -0.84
N TRP A 92 0.06 -13.13 0.22
CA TRP A 92 -0.07 -13.87 1.46
C TRP A 92 -1.45 -13.66 2.10
N ASN A 93 -1.89 -12.40 2.23
CA ASN A 93 -3.20 -12.04 2.78
C ASN A 93 -4.34 -12.68 1.97
N LEU A 94 -4.25 -12.65 0.64
CA LEU A 94 -5.23 -13.28 -0.23
C LEU A 94 -5.26 -14.81 -0.04
N LYS A 95 -4.09 -15.45 0.07
CA LYS A 95 -3.97 -16.90 0.28
C LYS A 95 -4.60 -17.31 1.62
N GLU A 96 -4.30 -16.60 2.71
CA GLU A 96 -4.90 -16.85 4.03
C GLU A 96 -6.42 -16.64 4.01
N LEU A 97 -6.90 -15.58 3.36
CA LEU A 97 -8.32 -15.29 3.22
C LEU A 97 -9.07 -16.39 2.45
N ILE A 98 -8.51 -16.86 1.34
CA ILE A 98 -9.08 -17.96 0.55
C ILE A 98 -9.07 -19.27 1.34
N ALA A 99 -7.97 -19.58 2.04
CA ALA A 99 -7.84 -20.79 2.84
C ALA A 99 -8.85 -20.85 4.00
N TYR A 100 -9.33 -19.70 4.47
CA TYR A 100 -10.39 -19.63 5.49
C TYR A 100 -11.80 -19.76 4.92
N LEU A 101 -12.02 -19.30 3.69
CA LEU A 101 -13.34 -19.35 3.04
C LEU A 101 -13.69 -20.72 2.45
N LEU A 102 -12.71 -21.61 2.31
CA LEU A 102 -12.82 -22.99 1.79
C LEU A 102 -12.74 -24.02 2.92
#